data_AF-A0A353Z8K7-F1
#
_entry.id   AF-A0A353Z8K7-F1
#
_cell.length_a   1.000
_cell.length_b   1.000
_cell.length_c   1.000
_cell.angle_alpha   90.00
_cell.angle_beta   90.00
_cell.angle_gamma   90.00
#
_symmetry.space_group_name_H-M   'P 1'
#
loop_
_entity.id
_entity.type
_entity.pdbx_description
1 polymer ?
#
loop_
_entity_poly.entity_id
_entity_poly.type
_entity_poly.pdbx_seq_one_letter_code
_entity_poly.pdbx_strand_id
1 'polypeptide(L)'
;MSLPDTPLFVKTHDFIVWLVRHTQRFAKNLRHSYTNRLESLAFDFEQSLLAANVCRGPDRARWLEVADGQLLGLRALLRYATDWQLWGGRQTQFAAESIAELGRLLGAWRRGVDR
;
A
#
# COMPACT_ATOMS: atom_id res chain seq x y z
N MET A 1 -13.50 -15.77 -9.99
CA MET A 1 -13.40 -14.32 -10.28
C MET A 1 -11.94 -14.03 -10.55
N SER A 2 -11.58 -13.39 -11.68
CA SER A 2 -10.18 -13.03 -11.93
C SER A 2 -9.79 -11.80 -11.12
N LEU A 3 -8.51 -11.66 -10.79
CA LEU A 3 -8.01 -10.43 -10.19
C LEU A 3 -8.09 -9.28 -11.23
N PRO A 4 -8.26 -8.03 -10.80
CA PRO A 4 -8.27 -6.90 -11.72
C PRO A 4 -6.87 -6.63 -12.25
N ASP A 5 -6.74 -6.50 -13.58
CA ASP A 5 -5.44 -6.28 -14.22
C ASP A 5 -5.12 -4.80 -14.47
N THR A 6 -5.89 -3.89 -13.86
CA THR A 6 -5.61 -2.45 -14.00
C THR A 6 -4.32 -2.07 -13.26
N PRO A 7 -3.59 -1.03 -13.71
CA PRO A 7 -2.26 -0.71 -13.18
C PRO A 7 -2.21 -0.55 -11.65
N LEU A 8 -3.27 -0.04 -11.02
CA LEU A 8 -3.32 0.11 -9.57
C LEU A 8 -3.14 -1.24 -8.85
N PHE A 9 -3.89 -2.27 -9.25
CA PHE A 9 -3.88 -3.58 -8.59
C PHE A 9 -2.57 -4.32 -8.83
N VAL A 10 -2.09 -4.32 -10.07
CA VAL A 10 -0.80 -4.94 -10.44
C VAL A 10 0.34 -4.30 -9.65
N LYS A 11 0.40 -2.96 -9.62
CA LYS A 11 1.44 -2.22 -8.87
C LYS A 11 1.34 -2.41 -7.37
N THR A 12 0.13 -2.49 -6.82
CA THR A 12 -0.08 -2.79 -5.39
C THR A 12 0.48 -4.16 -5.05
N HIS A 13 0.13 -5.18 -5.84
CA HIS A 13 0.63 -6.54 -5.66
C HIS A 13 2.17 -6.58 -5.71
N ASP A 14 2.76 -6.00 -6.77
CA ASP A 14 4.21 -5.95 -6.95
C ASP A 14 4.91 -5.26 -5.77
N PHE A 15 4.34 -4.15 -5.29
CA PHE A 15 4.86 -3.43 -4.14
C PHE A 15 4.76 -4.25 -2.85
N ILE A 16 3.67 -4.98 -2.61
CA ILE A 16 3.51 -5.83 -1.42
C ILE A 16 4.49 -6.99 -1.45
N VAL A 17 4.66 -7.65 -2.60
CA VAL A 17 5.66 -8.72 -2.77
C VAL A 17 7.07 -8.18 -2.49
N TRP A 18 7.38 -7.00 -3.03
CA TRP A 18 8.65 -6.34 -2.74
C TRP A 18 8.79 -6.04 -1.24
N LEU A 19 7.78 -5.45 -0.62
CA LEU A 19 7.78 -5.03 0.78
C LEU A 19 8.08 -6.23 1.70
N VAL A 20 7.29 -7.31 1.59
CA VAL A 20 7.41 -8.51 2.43
C VAL A 20 8.80 -9.16 2.29
N ARG A 21 9.36 -9.20 1.07
CA ARG A 21 10.71 -9.74 0.86
C ARG A 21 11.78 -8.90 1.57
N HIS A 22 11.60 -7.59 1.64
CA HIS A 22 12.59 -6.67 2.19
C HIS A 22 12.47 -6.52 3.72
N THR A 23 11.27 -6.65 4.27
CA THR A 23 11.04 -6.64 5.73
C THR A 23 11.54 -7.90 6.43
N GLN A 24 11.71 -9.03 5.73
CA GLN A 24 12.32 -10.25 6.28
C GLN A 24 13.72 -10.02 6.86
N ARG A 25 14.44 -9.01 6.35
CA ARG A 25 15.79 -8.64 6.77
C ARG A 25 15.81 -7.75 8.00
N PHE A 26 14.67 -7.28 8.48
CA PHE A 26 14.58 -6.48 9.70
C PHE A 26 14.99 -7.29 10.93
N ALA A 27 15.45 -6.58 11.95
CA ALA A 27 15.87 -7.17 13.21
C ALA A 27 14.71 -7.98 13.84
N LYS A 28 15.03 -9.14 14.44
CA LYS A 28 14.04 -10.09 14.96
C LYS A 28 13.09 -9.46 15.99
N ASN A 29 13.58 -8.52 16.80
CA ASN A 29 12.80 -7.79 17.81
C ASN A 29 11.71 -6.88 17.22
N LEU A 30 11.77 -6.55 15.93
CA LEU A 30 10.75 -5.73 15.25
C LEU A 30 9.63 -6.57 14.61
N ARG A 31 9.82 -7.89 14.48
CA ARG A 31 8.94 -8.77 13.70
C ARG A 31 7.49 -8.75 14.18
N HIS A 32 7.28 -8.90 15.48
CA HIS A 32 5.93 -8.97 16.09
C HIS A 32 5.34 -7.61 16.45
N SER A 33 5.99 -6.51 16.06
CA SER A 33 5.53 -5.16 16.35
C SER A 33 5.46 -4.35 15.05
N TYR A 34 6.55 -3.68 14.71
CA TYR A 34 6.62 -2.77 13.57
C TYR A 34 6.46 -3.50 12.23
N THR A 35 7.19 -4.60 12.02
CA THR A 35 7.13 -5.35 10.75
C THR A 35 5.73 -5.88 10.49
N ASN A 36 5.13 -6.55 11.48
CA ASN A 36 3.76 -7.04 11.37
C ASN A 36 2.77 -5.90 11.06
N ARG A 37 2.90 -4.76 11.74
CA ARG A 37 2.03 -3.61 11.49
C ARG A 37 2.16 -3.05 10.07
N LEU A 38 3.38 -2.97 9.55
CA LEU A 38 3.66 -2.50 8.19
C LEU A 38 3.11 -3.44 7.13
N GLU A 39 3.35 -4.75 7.28
CA GLU A 39 2.87 -5.76 6.34
C GLU A 39 1.35 -5.87 6.37
N SER A 40 0.74 -5.94 7.56
CA SER A 40 -0.72 -5.96 7.71
C SER A 40 -1.37 -4.74 7.05
N LEU A 41 -0.85 -3.53 7.27
CA LEU A 41 -1.42 -2.33 6.64
C LEU A 41 -1.31 -2.35 5.11
N ALA A 42 -0.27 -3.01 4.56
CA ALA A 42 -0.10 -3.15 3.13
C ALA A 42 -1.13 -4.12 2.53
N PHE A 43 -1.39 -5.23 3.21
CA PHE A 43 -2.47 -6.16 2.82
C PHE A 43 -3.85 -5.53 3.02
N ASP A 44 -4.07 -4.77 4.08
CA ASP A 44 -5.33 -4.06 4.33
C ASP A 44 -5.61 -3.04 3.21
N PHE A 45 -4.57 -2.37 2.70
CA PHE A 45 -4.67 -1.49 1.54
C PHE A 45 -5.14 -2.22 0.29
N GLU A 46 -4.52 -3.36 -0.05
CA GLU A 46 -4.95 -4.20 -1.18
C GLU A 46 -6.39 -4.69 -1.02
N GLN A 47 -6.77 -5.13 0.18
CA GLN A 47 -8.13 -5.57 0.48
C GLN A 47 -9.16 -4.45 0.26
N SER A 48 -8.87 -3.22 0.68
CA SER A 48 -9.74 -2.06 0.44
C SER A 48 -9.89 -1.76 -1.06
N LEU A 49 -8.83 -1.91 -1.85
CA LEU A 49 -8.92 -1.76 -3.31
C LEU A 49 -9.80 -2.84 -3.95
N LEU A 50 -9.64 -4.10 -3.52
CA LEU A 50 -10.46 -5.21 -3.99
C LEU A 50 -11.94 -5.02 -3.60
N ALA A 51 -12.21 -4.56 -2.39
CA ALA A 51 -13.55 -4.22 -1.93
C ALA A 51 -14.15 -3.08 -2.79
N ALA A 52 -13.40 -2.02 -3.05
CA ALA A 52 -13.82 -0.94 -3.94
C ALA A 52 -14.11 -1.42 -5.38
N ASN A 53 -13.37 -2.42 -5.87
CA ASN A 53 -13.57 -2.97 -7.22
C ASN A 53 -14.90 -3.73 -7.37
N VAL A 54 -15.33 -4.42 -6.32
CA VAL A 54 -16.61 -5.18 -6.35
C VAL A 54 -17.82 -4.32 -5.96
N CYS A 55 -17.62 -3.25 -5.18
CA CYS A 55 -18.68 -2.30 -4.81
C CYS A 55 -19.00 -1.29 -5.93
N ARG A 56 -20.12 -0.58 -5.79
CA ARG A 56 -20.55 0.50 -6.68
C ARG A 56 -21.04 1.70 -5.87
N GLY A 57 -21.12 2.87 -6.51
CA GLY A 57 -21.69 4.08 -5.90
C GLY A 57 -21.01 4.47 -4.57
N PRO A 58 -21.80 4.85 -3.54
CA PRO A 58 -21.27 5.33 -2.26
C PRO A 58 -20.34 4.34 -1.54
N ASP A 59 -20.62 3.04 -1.61
CA ASP A 59 -19.78 2.02 -0.96
C ASP A 59 -18.41 1.93 -1.62
N ARG A 60 -18.35 2.04 -2.95
CA ARG A 60 -17.07 2.11 -3.67
C ARG A 60 -16.27 3.35 -3.24
N ALA A 61 -16.91 4.51 -3.14
CA ALA A 61 -16.25 5.73 -2.69
C ALA A 61 -15.67 5.58 -1.28
N ARG A 62 -16.44 5.00 -0.35
CA ARG A 62 -16.01 4.73 1.03
C ARG A 62 -14.79 3.82 1.08
N TRP A 63 -14.77 2.73 0.31
CA TRP A 63 -13.59 1.83 0.29
C TRP A 63 -12.36 2.51 -0.30
N LEU A 64 -12.51 3.36 -1.32
CA LEU A 64 -11.38 4.12 -1.87
C LEU A 64 -10.86 5.18 -0.89
N GLU A 65 -11.72 5.76 -0.05
CA GLU A 65 -11.31 6.66 1.03
C GLU A 65 -10.52 5.91 2.13
N VAL A 66 -10.99 4.72 2.52
CA VAL A 66 -10.25 3.84 3.44
C VAL A 66 -8.88 3.48 2.86
N ALA A 67 -8.80 3.10 1.59
CA ALA A 67 -7.55 2.82 0.91
C ALA A 67 -6.59 4.02 0.91
N ASP A 68 -7.11 5.24 0.72
CA ASP A 68 -6.32 6.48 0.75
C ASP A 68 -5.70 6.72 2.13
N GLY A 69 -6.49 6.53 3.19
CA GLY A 69 -6.02 6.61 4.57
C GLY A 69 -4.97 5.54 4.91
N GLN A 70 -5.16 4.31 4.43
CA GLN A 70 -4.18 3.23 4.61
C GLN A 70 -2.87 3.51 3.88
N LEU A 71 -2.92 4.06 2.66
CA LEU A 71 -1.74 4.45 1.90
C LEU A 71 -0.96 5.58 2.58
N LEU A 72 -1.66 6.54 3.19
CA LEU A 72 -1.03 7.56 4.03
C LEU A 72 -0.36 6.94 5.26
N GLY A 73 -1.02 5.98 5.91
CA GLY A 73 -0.45 5.22 7.02
C GLY A 73 0.81 4.43 6.60
N LEU A 74 0.80 3.80 5.42
CA LEU A 74 1.99 3.14 4.86
C LEU A 74 3.13 4.12 4.68
N ARG A 75 2.87 5.30 4.12
CA ARG A 75 3.89 6.36 3.98
C ARG A 75 4.50 6.72 5.34
N ALA A 76 3.68 6.85 6.37
CA ALA A 76 4.16 7.15 7.73
C ALA A 76 5.01 6.01 8.30
N LEU A 77 4.59 4.75 8.13
CA LEU A 77 5.38 3.61 8.61
C LEU A 77 6.71 3.49 7.87
N LEU A 78 6.74 3.65 6.55
CA LEU A 78 7.96 3.57 5.74
C LEU A 78 8.97 4.69 6.09
N ARG A 79 8.47 5.84 6.58
CA ARG A 79 9.34 6.88 7.14
C ARG A 79 10.09 6.38 8.37
N TYR A 80 9.47 5.65 9.29
CA TYR A 80 10.17 5.03 10.42
C TYR A 80 11.24 4.04 9.95
N ALA A 81 10.99 3.23 8.92
CA ALA A 81 12.02 2.33 8.37
C ALA A 81 13.24 3.10 7.85
N THR A 82 13.03 4.29 7.30
CA THR A 82 14.11 5.16 6.84
C THR A 82 14.84 5.81 8.02
N ASP A 83 14.10 6.39 8.97
CA ASP A 83 14.65 7.08 10.15
C ASP A 83 15.46 6.12 11.03
N TRP A 84 15.04 4.86 11.14
CA TRP A 84 15.75 3.79 11.86
C TRP A 84 16.77 3.04 11.01
N GLN A 85 17.02 3.49 9.78
CA GLN A 85 17.98 2.90 8.84
C GLN A 85 17.78 1.38 8.64
N LEU A 86 16.54 0.92 8.65
CA LEU A 86 16.20 -0.48 8.38
C LEU A 86 16.39 -0.85 6.90
N TRP A 87 16.46 0.17 6.04
CA TRP A 87 16.70 0.05 4.61
C TRP A 87 17.84 0.94 4.14
N GLY A 88 18.49 0.51 3.06
CA GLY A 88 19.47 1.34 2.35
C GLY A 88 18.81 2.37 1.44
N GLY A 89 19.57 3.38 1.00
CA GLY A 89 19.03 4.51 0.21
C GLY A 89 18.22 4.10 -1.04
N ARG A 90 18.66 3.08 -1.78
CA ARG A 90 17.93 2.55 -2.96
C ARG A 90 16.57 1.96 -2.59
N GLN A 91 16.45 1.30 -1.44
CA GLN A 91 15.20 0.69 -0.98
C GLN A 91 14.23 1.76 -0.49
N THR A 92 14.73 2.74 0.27
CA THR A 92 13.94 3.91 0.67
C THR A 92 13.40 4.68 -0.53
N GLN A 93 14.24 4.92 -1.55
CA GLN A 93 13.83 5.59 -2.78
C GLN A 93 12.73 4.80 -3.50
N PHE A 94 12.96 3.51 -3.74
CA PHE A 94 11.98 2.64 -4.39
C PHE A 94 10.63 2.63 -3.64
N ALA A 95 10.65 2.54 -2.31
CA ALA A 95 9.44 2.56 -1.50
C ALA A 95 8.70 3.91 -1.64
N ALA A 96 9.41 5.02 -1.58
CA ALA A 96 8.83 6.35 -1.72
C ALA A 96 8.19 6.57 -3.10
N GLU A 97 8.90 6.17 -4.16
CA GLU A 97 8.42 6.26 -5.55
C GLU A 97 7.19 5.37 -5.77
N SER A 98 7.21 4.14 -5.24
CA SER A 98 6.08 3.20 -5.32
C SER A 98 4.84 3.77 -4.63
N ILE A 99 4.97 4.28 -3.41
CA ILE A 99 3.85 4.90 -2.68
C ILE A 99 3.31 6.13 -3.42
N ALA A 100 4.18 6.94 -4.05
CA ALA A 100 3.75 8.07 -4.85
C ALA A 100 3.01 7.63 -6.12
N GLU A 101 3.47 6.57 -6.80
CA GLU A 101 2.81 5.97 -7.96
C GLU A 101 1.42 5.44 -7.58
N LEU A 102 1.33 4.64 -6.52
CA LEU A 102 0.07 4.10 -6.01
C LEU A 102 -0.92 5.22 -5.66
N GLY A 103 -0.45 6.31 -5.04
CA GLY A 103 -1.30 7.46 -4.71
C GLY A 103 -1.87 8.16 -5.95
N ARG A 104 -1.08 8.31 -7.02
CA ARG A 104 -1.57 8.87 -8.29
C ARG A 104 -2.64 7.98 -8.93
N LEU A 105 -2.41 6.66 -8.93
CA LEU A 105 -3.31 5.67 -9.49
C LEU A 105 -4.63 5.60 -8.70
N LEU A 106 -4.56 5.59 -7.37
CA LEU A 106 -5.73 5.64 -6.49
C LEU A 106 -6.53 6.93 -6.69
N GLY A 107 -5.84 8.08 -6.77
CA GLY A 107 -6.49 9.37 -7.05
C GLY A 107 -7.22 9.39 -8.39
N ALA A 108 -6.69 8.73 -9.43
CA ALA A 108 -7.38 8.58 -10.71
C ALA A 108 -8.65 7.72 -10.58
N TRP A 109 -8.61 6.64 -9.81
CA TRP A 109 -9.77 5.82 -9.51
C TRP A 109 -10.86 6.57 -8.75
N ARG A 110 -10.49 7.37 -7.74
CA ARG A 110 -11.44 8.19 -6.97
C ARG A 110 -12.18 9.20 -7.85
N ARG A 111 -11.46 9.93 -8.71
CA ARG A 111 -12.08 10.87 -9.67
C ARG A 111 -13.01 10.19 -10.68
N GLY A 112 -12.78 8.90 -10.95
CA GLY A 112 -13.67 8.10 -11.80
C GLY A 112 -14.97 7.68 -11.11
N VAL A 113 -15.10 7.82 -9.79
CA VAL A 113 -16.33 7.57 -9.03
C VAL A 113 -17.24 8.79 -8.99
N ASP A 114 -16.67 10.00 -9.12
CA ASP A 114 -17.42 11.27 -9.18
C ASP A 114 -18.07 11.55 -10.55
N ARG A 115 -18.13 10.54 -11.44
CA ARG A 115 -18.73 10.62 -12.79
C ARG A 115 -19.93 9.71 -12.93
#